data_AF-A0A2V7VRY1-F1
#
_entry.id   AF-A0A2V7VRY1-F1
#
_cell.length_a   1.000
_cell.length_b   1.000
_cell.length_c   1.000
_cell.angle_alpha   90.00
_cell.angle_beta   90.00
_cell.angle_gamma   90.00
#
_symmetry.space_group_name_H-M   'P 1'
#
loop_
_entity.id
_entity.type
_entity.pdbx_description
1 polymer ?
#
loop_
_entity_poly.entity_id
_entity_poly.type
_entity_poly.pdbx_seq_one_letter_code
_entity_poly.pdbx_strand_id
1 'polypeptide(L)'
;KNKTFLLVNYEGTRIDRGFSQFFIVPSPDELAGRFSRTIIDPLTGQAFPNNTIPSSRFSRLAQLTLKNNWYPAPNINAPQGNYQAIRTLPQTQNQYTFRIDQDLGHYGRAFARFTKTDYDNRYANRVLEIGDQMNVQKTTNWQVSHTWPIRNNLV
;
A
#
# COMPACT_ATOMS: atom_id res chain seq x y z
N LYS A 1 45.94 -8.35 21.49
CA LYS A 1 45.67 -6.98 20.99
C LYS A 1 44.74 -7.14 19.77
N ASN A 2 43.79 -6.22 19.52
CA ASN A 2 42.67 -6.34 18.56
C ASN A 2 41.69 -7.48 18.86
N LYS A 3 40.86 -7.31 19.90
CA LYS A 3 39.83 -8.28 20.29
C LYS A 3 38.41 -7.80 20.03
N THR A 4 38.22 -6.55 19.61
CA THR A 4 36.90 -5.94 19.40
C THR A 4 36.76 -5.53 17.95
N PHE A 5 35.63 -5.87 17.34
CA PHE A 5 35.28 -5.44 15.99
C PHE A 5 33.91 -4.74 16.03
N LEU A 6 33.79 -3.66 15.26
CA LEU A 6 32.58 -2.85 15.17
C LEU A 6 32.16 -2.75 13.72
N LEU A 7 30.85 -2.89 13.49
CA LEU A 7 30.23 -2.65 12.20
C LEU A 7 29.04 -1.71 12.36
N VAL A 8 29.02 -0.66 11.55
CA VAL A 8 27.89 0.25 11.36
C VAL A 8 27.50 0.14 9.90
N ASN A 9 26.23 -0.10 9.63
CA ASN A 9 25.69 -0.17 8.28
C ASN A 9 24.40 0.65 8.20
N TYR A 10 24.27 1.40 7.11
CA TYR A 10 23.05 2.11 6.74
C TYR A 10 22.69 1.76 5.30
N GLU A 11 21.44 1.34 5.10
CA GLU A 11 20.88 1.04 3.79
C GLU A 11 19.64 1.90 3.56
N GLY A 12 19.62 2.62 2.44
CA GLY A 12 18.49 3.45 2.01
C GLY A 12 17.96 2.97 0.67
N THR A 13 16.88 2.21 0.67
CA THR A 13 16.20 1.77 -0.56
C THR A 13 15.15 2.79 -0.97
N ARG A 14 15.15 3.17 -2.25
CA ARG A 14 14.14 4.04 -2.87
C ARG A 14 13.66 3.36 -4.16
N ILE A 15 12.35 3.22 -4.29
CA ILE A 15 11.72 2.57 -5.43
C ILE A 15 10.56 3.45 -5.87
N ASP A 16 10.72 4.07 -7.03
CA ASP A 16 9.67 4.83 -7.69
C ASP A 16 9.20 4.05 -8.91
N ARG A 17 7.97 3.55 -8.87
CA ARG A 17 7.38 2.78 -9.98
C ARG A 17 6.10 3.46 -10.42
N GLY A 18 5.97 3.62 -11.75
CA GLY A 18 4.70 3.96 -12.37
C GLY A 18 3.74 2.78 -12.25
N PHE A 19 2.59 3.02 -11.65
CA PHE A 19 1.53 2.05 -11.50
C PHE A 19 0.34 2.49 -12.34
N SER A 20 -0.15 1.60 -13.20
CA SER A 20 -1.35 1.83 -14.00
C SER A 20 -2.47 0.95 -13.50
N GLN A 21 -3.58 1.57 -13.13
CA GLN A 21 -4.79 0.87 -12.72
C GLN A 21 -5.96 1.20 -13.62
N PHE A 22 -6.79 0.19 -13.81
CA PHE A 22 -8.01 0.25 -14.57
C PHE A 22 -9.18 0.14 -13.59
N PHE A 23 -10.16 1.02 -13.76
CA PHE A 23 -11.37 1.04 -12.96
C PHE A 23 -12.59 1.12 -13.87
N ILE A 24 -13.72 0.69 -13.34
CA ILE A 24 -15.03 0.97 -13.92
C ILE A 24 -15.64 2.11 -13.12
N VAL A 25 -15.80 3.26 -13.76
CA VAL A 25 -16.48 4.43 -13.21
C VAL A 25 -17.83 4.61 -13.89
N PRO A 26 -18.84 5.18 -13.21
CA PRO A 26 -20.12 5.46 -13.84
C PRO A 26 -19.95 6.39 -15.05
N SER A 27 -20.68 6.09 -16.12
CA SER A 27 -20.80 6.96 -17.28
C SER A 27 -21.57 8.25 -16.93
N PRO A 28 -21.43 9.32 -17.73
CA PRO A 28 -22.23 10.53 -17.54
C PRO A 28 -23.74 10.28 -17.57
N ASP A 29 -24.20 9.32 -18.37
CA ASP A 29 -25.61 8.95 -18.44
C ASP A 29 -26.09 8.28 -17.15
N GLU A 30 -25.30 7.34 -16.61
CA GLU A 30 -25.60 6.69 -15.34
C GLU A 30 -25.61 7.69 -14.17
N LEU A 31 -24.68 8.65 -14.16
CA LEU A 31 -24.66 9.75 -13.17
C LEU A 31 -25.89 10.66 -13.31
N ALA A 32 -26.45 10.80 -14.51
CA ALA A 32 -27.72 11.48 -14.76
C ALA A 32 -28.95 10.58 -14.51
N GLY A 33 -28.75 9.35 -14.03
CA GLY A 33 -29.81 8.39 -13.73
C GLY A 33 -30.39 7.68 -14.96
N ARG A 34 -29.74 7.76 -16.11
CA ARG A 34 -30.14 7.14 -17.38
C ARG A 34 -29.37 5.84 -17.60
N PHE A 35 -30.06 4.72 -17.70
CA PHE A 35 -29.43 3.40 -17.83
C PHE A 35 -29.76 2.74 -19.16
N SER A 36 -28.82 1.97 -19.70
CA SER A 36 -29.00 1.22 -20.96
C SER A 36 -29.83 -0.06 -20.81
N ARG A 37 -30.07 -0.50 -19.57
CA ARG A 37 -30.80 -1.72 -19.24
C ARG A 37 -32.01 -1.42 -18.37
N THR A 38 -32.99 -2.30 -18.42
CA THR A 38 -34.18 -2.20 -17.58
C THR A 38 -33.82 -2.20 -16.10
N ILE A 39 -34.24 -1.16 -15.39
CA ILE A 39 -34.07 -0.99 -13.96
C ILE A 39 -35.45 -0.95 -13.29
N ILE A 40 -35.57 -1.58 -12.12
CA ILE A 40 -36.84 -1.72 -11.40
C ILE A 40 -36.93 -0.67 -10.30
N ASP A 41 -38.08 0.01 -10.21
CA ASP A 41 -38.40 0.93 -9.12
C ASP A 41 -38.69 0.12 -7.84
N PRO A 42 -37.89 0.28 -6.77
CA PRO A 42 -38.10 -0.44 -5.52
C PRO A 42 -39.40 -0.05 -4.79
N LEU A 43 -40.02 1.09 -5.11
CA LEU A 43 -41.29 1.50 -4.48
C LEU A 43 -42.51 0.82 -5.11
N THR A 44 -42.45 0.50 -6.40
CA THR A 44 -43.61 -0.01 -7.15
C THR A 44 -43.41 -1.44 -7.66
N GLY A 45 -42.16 -1.93 -7.71
CA GLY A 45 -41.80 -3.21 -8.32
C GLY A 45 -41.87 -3.21 -9.85
N GLN A 46 -42.17 -2.08 -10.49
CA GLN A 46 -42.26 -1.94 -11.94
C GLN A 46 -40.99 -1.34 -12.53
N ALA A 47 -40.75 -1.53 -13.83
CA ALA A 47 -39.62 -0.89 -14.50
C ALA A 47 -39.76 0.65 -14.50
N PHE A 48 -38.64 1.36 -14.30
CA PHE A 48 -38.63 2.81 -14.52
C PHE A 48 -38.90 3.14 -15.99
N PRO A 49 -39.77 4.13 -16.28
CA PRO A 49 -39.97 4.61 -17.64
C PRO A 49 -38.63 5.02 -18.28
N ASN A 50 -38.38 4.58 -19.51
CA ASN A 50 -37.15 4.83 -20.26
C ASN A 50 -35.86 4.51 -19.48
N ASN A 51 -35.90 3.55 -18.55
CA ASN A 51 -34.77 3.17 -17.70
C ASN A 51 -34.11 4.37 -17.00
N THR A 52 -34.91 5.37 -16.65
CA THR A 52 -34.43 6.64 -16.11
C THR A 52 -34.97 6.87 -14.71
N ILE A 53 -34.08 7.09 -13.75
CA ILE A 53 -34.42 7.48 -12.39
C ILE A 53 -34.54 9.02 -12.35
N PRO A 54 -35.71 9.58 -12.00
CA PRO A 54 -35.85 11.02 -11.84
C PRO A 54 -34.89 11.56 -10.77
N SER A 55 -34.26 12.71 -11.02
CA SER A 55 -33.30 13.33 -10.08
C SER A 55 -33.91 13.66 -8.71
N SER A 56 -35.23 13.89 -8.64
CA SER A 56 -35.97 14.08 -7.39
C SER A 56 -36.00 12.84 -6.50
N ARG A 57 -35.77 11.65 -7.07
CA ARG A 57 -35.68 10.37 -6.36
C ARG A 57 -34.25 10.04 -5.93
N PHE A 58 -33.26 10.87 -6.28
CA PHE A 58 -31.88 10.65 -5.84
C PHE A 58 -31.77 10.85 -4.34
N SER A 59 -31.10 9.91 -3.68
CA SER A 59 -30.79 10.05 -2.27
C SER A 59 -29.89 11.26 -2.05
N ARG A 60 -29.90 11.81 -0.82
CA ARG A 60 -29.00 12.90 -0.42
C ARG A 60 -27.53 12.56 -0.71
N LEU A 61 -27.14 11.29 -0.53
CA LEU A 61 -25.79 10.82 -0.84
C LEU A 61 -25.48 11.00 -2.32
N ALA A 62 -26.33 10.52 -3.22
CA ALA A 62 -26.13 10.66 -4.67
C ALA A 62 -26.03 12.14 -5.08
N GLN A 63 -26.89 13.01 -4.54
CA GLN A 63 -26.86 14.44 -4.82
C GLN A 63 -25.54 15.10 -4.37
N LEU A 64 -25.05 14.77 -3.17
CA LEU A 64 -23.77 15.28 -2.67
C LEU A 64 -22.58 14.77 -3.49
N THR A 65 -22.61 13.49 -3.87
CA THR A 65 -21.59 12.88 -4.72
C THR A 65 -21.51 13.55 -6.09
N LEU A 66 -22.66 13.82 -6.72
CA LEU A 66 -22.75 14.53 -8.00
C LEU A 66 -22.29 15.98 -7.87
N LYS A 67 -22.72 16.69 -6.82
CA LYS A 67 -22.33 18.08 -6.56
C LYS A 67 -20.82 18.25 -6.36
N ASN A 68 -20.16 17.25 -5.77
CA ASN A 68 -18.75 17.31 -5.42
C ASN A 68 -17.84 16.57 -6.42
N ASN A 69 -18.36 16.09 -7.56
CA ASN A 69 -17.63 15.36 -8.59
C ASN A 69 -16.73 14.22 -8.05
N TRP A 70 -17.24 13.38 -7.15
CA TRP A 70 -16.42 12.28 -6.58
C TRP A 70 -16.09 11.16 -7.57
N TYR A 71 -16.79 11.08 -8.70
CA TYR A 71 -16.47 10.15 -9.77
C TYR A 71 -15.81 10.89 -10.93
N PRO A 72 -14.59 10.51 -11.35
CA PRO A 72 -14.00 11.05 -12.56
C PRO A 72 -14.75 10.52 -13.78
N ALA A 73 -14.69 11.29 -14.87
CA ALA A 73 -15.22 10.83 -16.14
C ALA A 73 -14.36 9.68 -16.69
N PRO A 74 -14.98 8.70 -17.40
CA PRO A 74 -14.24 7.72 -18.19
C PRO A 74 -13.22 8.41 -19.12
N ASN A 75 -12.00 7.87 -19.20
CA ASN A 75 -10.92 8.45 -20.02
C ASN A 75 -10.31 7.47 -21.03
N ILE A 76 -10.72 6.20 -21.00
CA ILE A 76 -10.25 5.15 -21.90
C ILE A 76 -11.40 4.19 -22.24
N ASN A 77 -11.20 3.35 -23.26
CA ASN A 77 -12.07 2.24 -23.57
C ASN A 77 -11.24 0.96 -23.66
N ALA A 78 -11.10 0.24 -22.55
CA ALA A 78 -10.33 -1.00 -22.47
C ALA A 78 -11.16 -2.13 -21.85
N PRO A 79 -10.85 -3.41 -22.16
CA PRO A 79 -11.55 -4.55 -21.55
C PRO A 79 -11.45 -4.59 -20.01
N GLN A 80 -10.40 -4.01 -19.43
CA GLN A 80 -10.20 -3.96 -17.98
C GLN A 80 -11.02 -2.86 -17.28
N GLY A 81 -11.53 -1.86 -18.01
CA GLY A 81 -12.25 -0.73 -17.43
C GLY A 81 -12.33 0.49 -18.36
N ASN A 82 -13.20 1.43 -17.99
CA ASN A 82 -13.43 2.68 -18.73
C ASN A 82 -12.66 3.88 -18.15
N TYR A 83 -11.87 3.66 -17.09
CA TYR A 83 -11.01 4.68 -16.50
C TYR A 83 -9.62 4.13 -16.18
N GLN A 84 -8.57 4.86 -16.57
CA GLN A 84 -7.18 4.56 -16.27
C GLN A 84 -6.59 5.66 -15.39
N ALA A 85 -6.03 5.27 -14.26
CA ALA A 85 -5.19 6.11 -13.44
C ALA A 85 -3.74 5.67 -13.58
N ILE A 86 -2.84 6.62 -13.79
CA ILE A 86 -1.39 6.39 -13.79
C ILE A 86 -0.81 7.21 -12.65
N ARG A 87 -0.22 6.54 -11.67
CA ARG A 87 0.35 7.17 -10.47
C ARG A 87 1.72 6.60 -10.18
N THR A 88 2.59 7.43 -9.61
CA THR A 88 3.85 6.96 -9.04
C THR A 88 3.63 6.71 -7.55
N LEU A 89 3.85 5.47 -7.12
CA LEU A 89 3.70 5.07 -5.74
C LEU A 89 5.07 4.77 -5.16
N PRO A 90 5.68 5.73 -4.45
CA PRO A 90 7.03 5.55 -3.92
C PRO A 90 7.03 4.55 -2.77
N GLN A 91 8.03 3.67 -2.77
CA GLN A 91 8.39 2.82 -1.64
C GLN A 91 9.75 3.26 -1.10
N THR A 92 9.82 3.46 0.21
CA THR A 92 11.06 3.85 0.89
C THR A 92 11.35 2.90 2.04
N GLN A 93 12.62 2.53 2.19
CA GLN A 93 13.10 1.75 3.33
C GLN A 93 14.43 2.31 3.81
N ASN A 94 14.56 2.48 5.11
CA ASN A 94 15.81 2.89 5.76
C ASN A 94 16.14 1.87 6.84
N GLN A 95 17.32 1.27 6.77
CA GLN A 95 17.78 0.28 7.72
C GLN A 95 19.11 0.71 8.33
N TYR A 96 19.19 0.64 9.65
CA TYR A 96 20.39 0.91 10.43
C TYR A 96 20.77 -0.36 11.16
N THR A 97 22.01 -0.82 11.02
CA THR A 97 22.56 -1.94 11.76
C THR A 97 23.83 -1.53 12.49
N PHE A 98 23.86 -1.82 13.78
CA PHE A 98 25.05 -1.74 14.62
C PHE A 98 25.41 -3.14 15.11
N ARG A 99 26.67 -3.51 15.03
CA ARG A 99 27.17 -4.77 15.55
C ARG A 99 28.50 -4.55 16.27
N ILE A 100 28.64 -5.21 17.41
CA ILE A 100 29.87 -5.31 18.17
C ILE A 100 30.20 -6.78 18.38
N ASP A 101 31.41 -7.16 18.05
CA ASP A 101 31.96 -8.50 18.27
C ASP A 101 33.17 -8.37 19.21
N GLN A 102 33.25 -9.27 20.18
CA GLN A 102 34.30 -9.32 21.18
C GLN A 102 34.87 -10.73 21.29
N ASP A 103 36.18 -10.85 21.05
CA ASP A 103 36.97 -12.00 21.41
C ASP A 103 37.34 -11.93 22.90
N LEU A 104 36.91 -12.92 23.67
CA LEU A 104 37.13 -13.03 25.12
C LEU A 104 38.27 -14.01 25.45
N GLY A 105 39.05 -14.44 24.46
CA GLY A 105 40.12 -15.43 24.65
C GLY A 105 39.58 -16.81 24.99
N HIS A 106 40.05 -17.41 26.08
CA HIS A 106 39.61 -18.74 26.53
C HIS A 106 38.15 -18.80 26.97
N TYR A 107 37.51 -17.65 27.18
CA TYR A 107 36.07 -17.54 27.41
C TYR A 107 35.25 -17.52 26.12
N GLY A 108 35.88 -17.65 24.94
CA GLY A 108 35.20 -17.72 23.65
C GLY A 108 34.91 -16.36 23.02
N ARG A 109 33.84 -16.26 22.22
CA ARG A 109 33.47 -15.02 21.50
C ARG A 109 32.03 -14.64 21.80
N ALA A 110 31.81 -13.35 22.02
CA ALA A 110 30.48 -12.79 22.18
C ALA A 110 30.21 -11.74 21.11
N PHE A 111 28.97 -11.60 20.69
CA PHE A 111 28.55 -10.48 19.86
C PHE A 111 27.16 -9.99 20.24
N ALA A 112 26.93 -8.72 19.93
CA ALA A 112 25.61 -8.11 19.95
C ALA A 112 25.35 -7.40 18.64
N ARG A 113 24.12 -7.51 18.13
CA ARG A 113 23.64 -6.79 16.95
C ARG A 113 22.32 -6.12 17.28
N PHE A 114 22.18 -4.89 16.80
CA PHE A 114 20.93 -4.14 16.77
C PHE A 114 20.65 -3.72 15.34
N THR A 115 19.43 -3.95 14.87
CA THR A 115 18.96 -3.51 13.56
C THR A 115 17.60 -2.85 13.70
N LYS A 116 17.48 -1.63 13.16
CA LYS A 116 16.20 -0.93 13.04
C LYS A 116 15.89 -0.66 11.58
N THR A 117 14.67 -0.96 11.17
CA THR A 117 14.20 -0.75 9.80
C THR A 117 12.90 0.03 9.83
N ASP A 118 12.88 1.17 9.15
CA ASP A 118 11.68 1.93 8.86
C ASP A 118 11.33 1.73 7.38
N TYR A 119 10.11 1.26 7.12
CA TYR A 119 9.58 0.94 5.81
C TYR A 119 8.27 1.69 5.60
N ASP A 120 8.13 2.34 4.44
CA ASP A 120 6.91 3.02 4.00
C ASP A 120 6.64 2.61 2.56
N ASN A 121 5.45 2.10 2.32
CA ASN A 121 4.97 1.80 0.98
C ASN A 121 3.52 2.24 0.80
N ARG A 122 3.21 2.75 -0.38
CA ARG A 122 1.87 3.16 -0.77
C ARG A 122 1.39 2.27 -1.91
N TYR A 123 0.14 1.85 -1.81
CA TYR A 123 -0.53 1.05 -2.84
C TYR A 123 -1.83 1.75 -3.24
N ALA A 124 -2.04 1.93 -4.54
CA ALA A 124 -3.31 2.41 -5.03
C ALA A 124 -4.33 1.26 -5.05
N ASN A 125 -5.51 1.49 -4.46
CA ASN A 125 -6.59 0.49 -4.40
C ASN A 125 -7.95 1.09 -4.79
N ARG A 126 -8.00 2.40 -5.06
CA ARG A 126 -9.23 3.14 -5.33
C ARG A 126 -9.02 4.13 -6.46
N VAL A 127 -10.13 4.56 -7.05
CA VAL A 127 -10.17 5.56 -8.13
C VAL A 127 -9.53 6.89 -7.70
N LEU A 128 -9.65 7.27 -6.42
CA LEU A 128 -9.12 8.51 -5.85
C LEU A 128 -7.91 8.24 -4.94
N GLU A 129 -6.95 9.18 -4.91
CA GLU A 129 -5.72 9.10 -4.09
C GLU A 129 -6.00 9.06 -2.59
N ILE A 130 -7.08 9.70 -2.14
CA ILE A 130 -7.49 9.68 -0.73
C ILE A 130 -7.80 8.25 -0.25
N GLY A 131 -8.10 7.33 -1.17
CA GLY A 131 -8.36 5.92 -0.86
C GLY A 131 -7.12 5.01 -0.96
N ASP A 132 -5.93 5.56 -1.19
CA ASP A 132 -4.71 4.76 -1.28
C ASP A 132 -4.36 4.14 0.08
N GLN A 133 -3.89 2.90 0.06
CA GLN A 133 -3.49 2.20 1.27
C GLN A 133 -2.02 2.48 1.55
N MET A 134 -1.69 2.70 2.82
CA MET A 134 -0.32 2.87 3.27
C MET A 134 0.08 1.70 4.17
N ASN A 135 1.25 1.12 3.90
CA ASN A 135 1.88 0.10 4.73
C ASN A 135 3.14 0.69 5.34
N VAL A 136 3.05 1.12 6.58
CA VAL A 136 4.16 1.66 7.36
C VAL A 136 4.58 0.62 8.38
N GLN A 137 5.82 0.15 8.29
CA GLN A 137 6.38 -0.84 9.21
C GLN A 137 7.63 -0.27 9.86
N LYS A 138 7.68 -0.39 11.20
CA LYS A 138 8.86 -0.03 11.99
C LYS A 138 9.29 -1.27 12.76
N THR A 139 10.38 -1.87 12.30
CA THR A 139 10.88 -3.13 12.85
C THR A 139 12.14 -2.88 13.65
N THR A 140 12.22 -3.48 14.83
CA THR A 140 13.42 -3.47 15.66
C THR A 140 13.80 -4.91 15.96
N ASN A 141 15.02 -5.30 15.61
CA ASN A 141 15.60 -6.59 15.89
C ASN A 141 16.88 -6.40 16.70
N TRP A 142 17.06 -7.24 17.71
CA TRP A 142 18.31 -7.31 18.43
C TRP A 142 18.69 -8.78 18.65
N GLN A 143 19.98 -9.02 18.76
CA GLN A 143 20.53 -10.34 19.00
C GLN A 143 21.76 -10.22 19.89
N VAL A 144 21.88 -11.13 20.84
CA VAL A 144 23.10 -11.33 21.61
C VAL A 144 23.45 -12.81 21.52
N SER A 145 24.72 -13.13 21.36
CA SER A 145 25.19 -14.51 21.35
C SER A 145 26.55 -14.61 21.99
N HIS A 146 26.82 -15.76 22.60
CA HIS A 146 28.10 -16.14 23.18
C HIS A 146 28.40 -17.57 22.81
N THR A 147 29.62 -17.82 22.35
CA THR A 147 30.10 -19.13 21.96
C THR A 147 31.37 -19.44 22.73
N TRP A 148 31.36 -20.53 23.50
CA TRP A 148 32.50 -20.99 24.30
C TRP A 148 33.04 -22.33 23.78
N PRO A 149 34.25 -22.38 23.18
CA PRO A 149 34.85 -23.63 22.76
C PRO A 149 35.37 -24.42 23.97
N ILE A 150 34.88 -25.65 24.16
CA ILE A 150 35.24 -26.53 25.30
C ILE A 150 36.53 -27.31 25.01
N ARG A 151 36.79 -27.67 23.75
CA ARG A 151 38.05 -28.30 23.27
C ARG A 151 38.31 -27.85 21.83
N ASN A 152 39.57 -27.81 21.40
CA ASN A 152 39.96 -27.35 20.06
C ASN A 152 39.43 -28.24 18.90
N ASN A 153 38.83 -29.41 19.20
CA ASN A 153 38.46 -30.44 18.22
C ASN A 153 36.99 -30.88 18.30
N LEU A 154 36.10 -30.12 18.94
CA LEU A 154 34.66 -30.42 18.94
C LEU A 154 33.92 -29.27 18.24
N VAL A 155 33.39 -29.55 17.06
CA VAL A 155 32.49 -28.68 16.28
C VAL A 155 31.07 -28.82 16.80
#